data_AF-A0A0K2VG78-F1
#
_entry.id   AF-A0A0K2VG78-F1
#
_cell.length_a   1.000
_cell.length_b   1.000
_cell.length_c   1.000
_cell.angle_alpha   90.00
_cell.angle_beta   90.00
_cell.angle_gamma   90.00
#
_symmetry.space_group_name_H-M   'P 1'
#
loop_
_entity.id
_entity.type
_entity.pdbx_description
1 polymer ?
#
loop_
_entity_poly.entity_id
_entity_poly.type
_entity_poly.pdbx_seq_one_letter_code
_entity_poly.pdbx_strand_id
1 'polypeptide(L)' 'AIQHCSIVRSFEYIPSLRYSNKCHYHGIQTETGEACTFGDWHPVSAEKLMALALNIGKKKEIYSDGFVTIPGFAGLEC' A
#
# COMPACT_ATOMS: atom_id res chain seq x y z
N ALA A 1 13.45 -0.16 2.29
CA ALA A 1 13.00 -1.54 2.03
C ALA A 1 13.44 -2.03 0.65
N ILE A 2 13.01 -1.39 -0.45
CA ILE A 2 13.30 -1.84 -1.83
C ILE A 2 14.81 -1.89 -2.15
N GLN A 3 15.64 -1.07 -1.51
CA GLN A 3 17.10 -1.10 -1.63
C GLN A 3 17.79 -2.28 -0.91
N HIS A 4 17.10 -2.97 0.00
CA HIS A 4 17.71 -3.96 0.90
C HIS A 4 17.05 -5.34 0.89
N CYS A 5 15.94 -5.51 0.17
CA CYS A 5 15.20 -6.77 0.08
C CYS A 5 15.00 -7.13 -1.38
N SER A 6 15.07 -8.42 -1.74
CA SER A 6 14.77 -8.89 -3.11
C SER A 6 13.29 -8.77 -3.46
N ILE A 7 12.42 -8.91 -2.47
CA ILE A 7 10.97 -8.76 -2.57
C ILE A 7 10.48 -7.94 -1.37
N VAL A 8 9.61 -6.98 -1.62
CA VAL A 8 8.94 -6.19 -0.58
C VAL A 8 7.43 -6.39 -0.69
N ARG A 9 6.79 -6.78 0.41
CA ARG A 9 5.32 -6.78 0.53
C ARG A 9 4.88 -5.63 1.41
N SER A 10 4.03 -4.77 0.88
CA SER A 10 3.45 -3.64 1.62
C SER A 10 1.98 -3.92 1.94
N PHE A 11 1.64 -3.96 3.23
CA PHE A 11 0.32 -4.34 3.72
C PHE A 11 -0.55 -3.13 3.99
N GLU A 12 -1.81 -3.20 3.59
CA GLU A 12 -2.86 -2.16 3.70
C GLU A 12 -2.44 -0.77 3.17
N TYR A 13 -1.36 -0.70 2.40
CA TYR A 13 -0.99 0.51 1.68
C TYR A 13 -1.98 0.79 0.56
N ILE A 14 -2.31 -0.23 -0.25
CA ILE A 14 -3.53 -0.22 -1.04
C ILE A 14 -4.63 -0.86 -0.17
N PRO A 15 -5.75 -0.16 0.07
CA PRO A 15 -6.79 -0.67 0.96
C PRO A 15 -7.42 -1.93 0.38
N SER A 16 -7.52 -2.97 1.21
CA SER A 16 -8.23 -4.20 0.88
C SER A 16 -9.74 -4.06 1.05
N LEU A 17 -10.46 -5.17 0.92
CA LEU A 17 -11.86 -5.30 1.35
C LEU A 17 -12.12 -4.88 2.82
N ARG A 18 -11.08 -4.85 3.66
CA ARG A 18 -11.18 -4.44 5.06
C ARG A 18 -11.12 -2.92 5.25
N TYR A 19 -11.18 -2.13 4.18
CA TYR A 19 -11.21 -0.68 4.25
C TYR A 19 -12.24 -0.20 5.28
N SER A 20 -11.80 0.69 6.15
CA SER A 20 -12.65 1.36 7.13
C SER A 20 -12.22 2.83 7.22
N ASN A 21 -13.12 3.69 7.71
CA ASN A 21 -12.82 5.10 7.91
C ASN A 21 -11.92 5.38 9.14
N LYS A 22 -11.15 4.39 9.62
CA LYS A 22 -10.18 4.58 10.70
C LYS A 22 -8.83 4.98 10.09
N CYS A 23 -8.20 6.03 10.62
CA CYS A 23 -6.86 6.42 10.17
C CYS A 23 -5.77 5.38 10.51
N HIS A 24 -5.83 4.79 11.71
CA HIS A 24 -4.84 3.81 12.18
C HIS A 24 -5.52 2.54 12.71
N TYR A 25 -4.83 1.40 12.64
CA TYR A 25 -5.35 0.11 13.13
C TYR A 25 -5.61 0.12 14.65
N HIS A 26 -4.82 0.91 15.41
CA HIS A 26 -4.98 1.12 16.84
C HIS A 26 -5.71 2.43 17.19
N GLY A 27 -6.18 3.18 16.18
CA GLY A 27 -6.82 4.49 16.36
C GLY A 27 -8.25 4.39 16.87
N ILE A 28 -8.71 5.45 17.54
CA ILE A 28 -10.11 5.60 17.98
C ILE A 28 -10.93 6.11 16.78
N GLN A 29 -12.21 5.68 16.66
CA GLN A 29 -13.05 5.97 15.48
C GLN A 29 -13.27 7.46 15.16
N THR A 30 -12.94 8.37 16.08
CA THR A 30 -13.05 9.82 15.89
C THR A 30 -12.00 10.39 14.93
N GLU A 31 -10.94 9.64 14.63
CA GLU A 31 -9.93 10.00 13.63
C GLU A 31 -10.38 9.50 12.25
N THR A 32 -11.02 10.38 11.47
CA THR A 32 -11.51 10.06 10.12
C THR A 32 -10.34 9.75 9.18
N GLY A 33 -10.40 8.58 8.55
CA GLY A 33 -9.28 7.96 7.83
C GLY A 33 -9.13 8.33 6.37
N GLU A 34 -10.01 9.15 5.78
CA GLU A 34 -9.92 9.51 4.35
C GLU A 34 -8.61 10.22 4.02
N ALA A 35 -8.20 11.23 4.80
CA ALA A 35 -6.92 11.91 4.63
C ALA A 35 -5.72 10.94 4.78
N CYS A 36 -5.79 10.01 5.73
CA CYS A 36 -4.75 9.01 5.94
C CYS A 36 -4.69 7.96 4.82
N THR A 37 -5.84 7.68 4.17
CA THR A 37 -5.93 6.66 3.13
C THR A 37 -5.69 7.23 1.74
N PHE A 38 -6.23 8.39 1.41
CA PHE A 38 -6.20 8.97 0.06
C PHE A 38 -5.26 10.18 -0.04
N GLY A 39 -4.79 10.70 1.08
CA GLY A 39 -3.89 11.84 1.14
C GLY A 39 -4.61 13.14 1.48
N ASP A 40 -3.82 14.07 2.00
CA ASP A 40 -4.19 15.45 2.31
C ASP A 40 -2.94 16.30 2.10
N TRP A 41 -2.06 16.38 3.10
CA TRP A 41 -0.75 17.02 2.96
C TRP A 41 0.19 16.25 2.00
N HIS A 42 0.16 14.92 2.04
CA HIS A 42 0.96 14.06 1.17
C HIS A 42 0.19 13.61 -0.08
N PRO A 43 0.87 13.42 -1.23
CA PRO A 43 0.25 12.94 -2.47
C PRO A 43 -0.02 11.42 -2.45
N VAL A 44 -0.55 10.89 -1.33
CA VAL A 44 -0.67 9.46 -1.06
C VAL A 44 -1.42 8.72 -2.16
N SER A 45 -2.49 9.29 -2.73
CA SER A 45 -3.19 8.68 -3.87
C SER A 45 -2.27 8.44 -5.08
N ALA A 46 -1.38 9.38 -5.39
CA ALA A 46 -0.43 9.22 -6.50
C ALA A 46 0.63 8.15 -6.18
N GLU A 47 1.14 8.12 -4.94
CA GLU A 47 2.08 7.10 -4.50
C GLU A 47 1.45 5.70 -4.54
N LYS A 48 0.16 5.58 -4.19
CA LYS A 48 -0.60 4.33 -4.31
C LYS A 48 -0.74 3.88 -5.77
N LEU A 49 -1.00 4.80 -6.70
CA LEU A 49 -1.00 4.48 -8.14
C LEU A 49 0.38 3.97 -8.61
N MET A 50 1.47 4.57 -8.12
CA MET A 50 2.83 4.09 -8.42
C MET A 50 3.07 2.68 -7.84
N ALA A 51 2.67 2.42 -6.60
CA ALA A 51 2.78 1.10 -5.99
C ALA A 51 1.97 0.04 -6.75
N LEU A 52 0.79 0.40 -7.29
CA LEU A 52 0.01 -0.46 -8.17
C LEU A 52 0.71 -0.72 -9.50
N ALA A 53 1.33 0.30 -10.10
CA ALA A 53 2.08 0.15 -11.35
C ALA A 53 3.33 -0.74 -11.19
N LEU A 54 3.96 -0.73 -10.02
CA LEU A 54 5.13 -1.54 -9.68
C LEU A 54 4.77 -2.94 -9.15
N ASN A 55 3.49 -3.21 -8.89
CA ASN A 55 3.07 -4.48 -8.29
C ASN A 55 3.20 -5.64 -9.27
N ILE A 56 3.99 -6.65 -8.88
CA ILE A 56 4.14 -7.92 -9.61
C ILE A 56 3.24 -9.04 -9.07
N GLY A 57 2.48 -8.78 -7.99
CA GLY A 57 1.54 -9.72 -7.38
C GLY A 57 0.19 -9.80 -8.10
N LYS A 58 -0.66 -10.75 -7.68
CA LYS A 58 -2.02 -10.94 -8.21
C LYS A 58 -2.99 -9.91 -7.62
N LYS A 59 -3.98 -9.47 -8.40
CA LYS A 59 -5.06 -8.57 -7.90
C LYS A 59 -5.79 -9.11 -6.67
N LYS A 60 -5.93 -10.44 -6.54
CA LYS A 60 -6.53 -11.09 -5.37
C LYS A 60 -5.74 -10.80 -4.09
N GLU A 61 -4.41 -10.77 -4.16
CA GLU A 61 -3.55 -10.50 -3.00
C GLU A 61 -3.75 -9.06 -2.49
N ILE A 62 -4.03 -8.12 -3.39
CA ILE A 62 -4.37 -6.75 -3.03
C ILE A 62 -5.76 -6.69 -2.38
N TYR A 63 -6.77 -7.19 -3.07
CA TYR A 63 -8.17 -7.02 -2.68
C TYR A 63 -8.58 -7.87 -1.46
N SER A 64 -8.13 -9.12 -1.39
CA SER A 64 -8.45 -10.08 -0.33
C SER A 64 -7.42 -10.04 0.79
N ASP A 65 -6.15 -10.13 0.44
CA ASP A 65 -5.09 -10.37 1.43
C ASP A 65 -4.47 -9.06 1.92
N GLY A 66 -4.67 -7.97 1.19
CA GLY A 66 -4.31 -6.60 1.57
C GLY A 66 -2.83 -6.31 1.42
N PHE A 67 -2.15 -6.86 0.42
CA PHE A 67 -0.78 -6.44 0.13
C PHE A 67 -0.47 -6.33 -1.36
N VAL A 68 0.45 -5.41 -1.67
CA VAL A 68 1.14 -5.35 -2.97
C VAL A 68 2.52 -5.98 -2.84
N THR A 69 3.01 -6.61 -3.91
CA THR A 69 4.35 -7.18 -3.99
C THR A 69 5.17 -6.37 -4.98
N ILE A 70 6.27 -5.77 -4.52
CA ILE A 70 7.17 -4.92 -5.32
C ILE A 70 8.57 -5.57 -5.35
N PRO A 71 9.21 -5.68 -6.53
CA PRO A 71 10.56 -6.20 -6.63
C PRO A 71 11.57 -5.24 -6.00
N GLY A 72 12.59 -5.80 -5.36
CA GLY A 72 13.77 -5.07 -4.91
C GLY A 72 14.64 -4.62 -6.07
N PHE A 73 15.48 -3.60 -5.83
CA PHE A 73 16.42 -3.12 -6.85
C PHE A 73 17.45 -4.17 -7.28
N ALA A 74 17.81 -5.09 -6.39
CA ALA A 74 18.74 -6.18 -6.71
C ALA A 74 18.20 -7.15 -7.79
N GLY A 75 16.88 -7.15 -8.05
CA GLY A 75 16.23 -7.97 -9.06
C GLY A 75 15.81 -7.22 -10.32
N LEU A 76 16.20 -5.95 -10.48
CA LEU A 76 15.90 -5.16 -11.68
C LEU A 76 17.01 -5.36 -12.73
N GLU A 77 16.60 -5.69 -13.96
CA GLU A 77 17.44 -5.61 -15.14
C GLU A 77 17.16 -4.26 -15.83
N CYS A 78 18.22 -3.50 -16.11
CA CYS A 78 18.16 -2.14 -16.67
C CYS A 78 18.81 -2.08 -18.05
#